data_AF-A0A3N4YLS5-F1
#
_entry.id   AF-A0A3N4YLS5-F1
#
_cell.length_a   1.000
_cell.length_b   1.000
_cell.length_c   1.000
_cell.angle_alpha   90.00
_cell.angle_beta   90.00
_cell.angle_gamma   90.00
#
_symmetry.space_group_name_H-M   'P 1'
#
loop_
_entity.id
_entity.type
_entity.pdbx_description
1 polymer ?
#
loop_
_entity_poly.entity_id
_entity_poly.type
_entity_poly.pdbx_seq_one_letter_code
_entity_poly.pdbx_strand_id
1 'polypeptide(L)' 'MHPETVIALKNYDALIRSRGLDDVELDWMSGTVVYGDGGAAIEVLTEVGFTPATVEE' A
#
# COMPACT_ATOMS: atom_id res chain seq x y z
N MET A 1 -12.71 -5.94 12.99
CA MET A 1 -11.77 -5.53 11.92
C MET A 1 -11.76 -4.01 11.89
N HIS A 2 -10.60 -3.36 12.03
CA HIS A 2 -10.51 -1.90 12.04
C HIS A 2 -10.61 -1.36 10.60
N PRO A 3 -11.32 -0.24 10.35
CA PRO A 3 -11.43 0.35 9.02
C PRO A 3 -10.06 0.63 8.38
N GLU A 4 -9.10 1.12 9.16
CA GLU A 4 -7.72 1.38 8.73
C GLU A 4 -7.01 0.11 8.24
N THR A 5 -7.26 -1.04 8.88
CA THR A 5 -6.72 -2.32 8.42
C THR A 5 -7.25 -2.69 7.04
N VAL A 6 -8.53 -2.43 6.76
CA VAL A 6 -9.12 -2.71 5.44
C VAL A 6 -8.54 -1.79 4.38
N ILE A 7 -8.40 -0.49 4.70
CA ILE A 7 -7.82 0.51 3.80
C ILE A 7 -6.37 0.11 3.46
N ALA A 8 -5.56 -0.23 4.46
CA ALA A 8 -4.19 -0.71 4.27
C ALA A 8 -4.10 -1.93 3.37
N LEU A 9 -4.95 -2.94 3.59
CA LEU A 9 -4.94 -4.15 2.76
C LEU A 9 -5.39 -3.88 1.33
N LYS A 10 -6.39 -3.01 1.12
CA LYS A 10 -6.85 -2.61 -0.22
C LYS A 10 -5.76 -1.86 -0.99
N ASN A 11 -5.13 -0.90 -0.33
CA ASN A 11 -4.04 -0.13 -0.93
C ASN A 11 -2.84 -1.02 -1.28
N TYR A 12 -2.48 -1.95 -0.39
CA TYR A 12 -1.39 -2.88 -0.63
C TYR A 12 -1.69 -3.88 -1.77
N ASP A 13 -2.90 -4.46 -1.80
CA ASP A 13 -3.35 -5.33 -2.91
C ASP A 13 -3.35 -4.60 -4.26
N ALA A 14 -3.79 -3.33 -4.28
CA ALA A 14 -3.77 -2.52 -5.50
C ALA A 14 -2.34 -2.24 -6.00
N LEU A 15 -1.38 -1.99 -5.10
CA LEU A 15 0.02 -1.84 -5.47
C LEU A 15 0.56 -3.13 -6.10
N ILE A 16 0.34 -4.27 -5.45
CA ILE A 16 0.77 -5.58 -5.96
C ILE A 16 0.16 -5.85 -7.35
N ARG A 17 -1.13 -5.59 -7.54
CA ARG A 17 -1.80 -5.85 -8.83
C ARG A 17 -1.31 -4.94 -9.95
N SER A 18 -0.94 -3.70 -9.62
CA SER A 18 -0.52 -2.72 -10.61
C SER A 18 0.96 -2.82 -10.98
N ARG A 19 1.82 -3.25 -10.04
CA ARG A 19 3.27 -3.31 -10.22
C ARG A 19 3.80 -4.72 -10.38
N GLY A 20 3.20 -5.70 -9.71
CA GLY A 20 3.69 -7.08 -9.62
C GLY A 20 4.14 -7.43 -8.20
N LEU A 21 4.16 -8.73 -7.89
CA LEU A 21 4.58 -9.22 -6.57
C LEU A 21 6.07 -9.01 -6.31
N ASP A 22 6.90 -9.01 -7.35
CA ASP A 22 8.36 -8.85 -7.24
C ASP A 22 8.78 -7.37 -7.12
N ASP A 23 7.86 -6.44 -7.40
CA ASP A 23 8.12 -5.00 -7.46
C ASP A 23 7.53 -4.22 -6.27
N VAL A 24 6.97 -4.92 -5.26
CA VAL A 24 6.37 -4.33 -4.07
C VAL A 24 6.81 -5.07 -2.80
N GLU A 25 7.41 -4.35 -1.86
CA GLU A 25 7.92 -4.91 -0.60
C GLU A 25 7.51 -4.06 0.61
N LEU A 26 7.21 -4.71 1.74
CA LEU A 26 7.07 -4.05 3.04
C LEU A 26 8.38 -4.19 3.79
N ASP A 27 9.19 -3.14 3.80
CA ASP A 27 10.39 -3.08 4.62
C ASP A 27 10.03 -2.60 6.04
N TRP A 28 9.75 -3.57 6.90
CA TRP A 28 9.42 -3.34 8.30
C TRP A 28 10.56 -2.73 9.11
N MET A 29 11.81 -2.88 8.67
CA MET A 29 12.97 -2.34 9.39
C MET A 29 13.08 -0.84 9.20
N SER A 30 12.76 -0.34 8.01
CA SER A 30 12.73 1.10 7.70
C SER A 30 11.34 1.73 7.87
N GLY A 31 10.29 0.93 8.04
CA GLY A 31 8.91 1.43 8.08
C GLY A 31 8.44 1.95 6.73
N THR A 32 8.90 1.35 5.63
CA THR A 32 8.64 1.82 4.25
C THR A 32 7.95 0.74 3.43
N VAL A 33 6.94 1.11 2.65
CA VAL A 33 6.45 0.32 1.51
C VAL A 33 7.23 0.73 0.28
N VAL A 34 8.02 -0.20 -0.25
CA VAL A 34 8.87 -0.01 -1.44
C VAL A 34 8.07 -0.43 -2.67
N TYR A 35 8.07 0.40 -3.70
CA TYR A 35 7.44 0.09 -4.98
C TYR A 35 8.08 0.86 -6.14
N GLY A 36 8.37 0.17 -7.24
CA GLY A 36 9.12 0.75 -8.36
C GLY A 36 10.52 1.24 -7.93
N ASP A 37 10.92 2.43 -8.38
CA ASP A 37 12.25 2.99 -8.07
C ASP A 37 12.34 3.70 -6.69
N GLY A 38 11.30 3.59 -5.86
CA GLY A 38 11.22 4.32 -4.59
C GLY A 38 10.32 3.65 -3.55
N GLY A 39 9.82 4.45 -2.59
CA GLY A 39 8.93 3.97 -1.55
C GLY A 39 8.31 5.12 -0.75
N ALA A 40 7.34 4.77 0.09
CA ALA A 40 6.65 5.69 0.99
C ALA A 40 6.56 5.08 2.40
N ALA A 41 6.33 5.89 3.43
CA ALA A 41 6.14 5.39 4.79
C ALA A 41 4.97 4.40 4.86
N ILE A 42 5.07 3.29 5.60
CA ILE A 42 4.04 2.24 5.65
C ILE A 42 2.68 2.79 6.09
N GLU A 43 2.67 3.83 6.93
CA GLU A 43 1.46 4.47 7.44
C GLU A 43 0.56 5.02 6.31
N VAL A 44 1.11 5.39 5.15
CA VAL A 44 0.34 5.89 4.01
C VAL A 44 -0.64 4.84 3.46
N LEU A 45 -0.38 3.55 3.73
CA LEU A 45 -1.32 2.49 3.36
C LEU A 45 -2.67 2.66 4.06
N THR A 46 -2.71 3.30 5.23
CA THR A 46 -3.96 3.59 5.95
C THR A 46 -4.72 4.79 5.38
N GLU A 47 -4.14 5.53 4.44
CA GLU A 47 -4.74 6.73 3.86
C GLU A 47 -5.69 6.37 2.70
N VAL A 48 -6.89 6.94 2.77
CA VAL A 48 -7.85 6.90 1.66
C VAL A 48 -7.30 7.71 0.49
N GLY A 49 -7.24 7.11 -0.70
CA GLY A 49 -6.77 7.75 -1.92
C GLY A 49 -5.27 7.62 -2.19
N PHE A 50 -4.54 6.91 -1.33
CA PHE A 50 -3.16 6.51 -1.65
C PHE A 50 -3.12 5.62 -2.91
N THR A 51 -4.14 4.79 -3.10
CA THR A 51 -4.41 4.11 -4.38
C THR A 51 -5.86 4.30 -4.81
N PRO A 52 -6.19 4.10 -6.11
CA PRO A 52 -7.57 4.17 -6.59
C PRO A 52 -8.53 3.21 -5.85
N ALA A 53 -8.03 2.09 -5.32
CA ALA A 53 -8.83 1.06 -4.65
C ALA A 53 -9.51 1.50 -3.33
N THR A 54 -9.17 2.68 -2.83
CA THR A 54 -9.78 3.25 -1.61
C THR A 54 -10.57 4.52 -1.86
N VAL A 55 -10.62 5.03 -3.10
CA VAL A 55 -11.44 6.18 -3.51
C VAL A 55 -12.59 5.82 -4.46
N GLU A 56 -12.49 4.72 -5.18
CA GLU A 56 -13.55 4.23 -6.08
C GLU A 56 -14.46 3.25 -5.31
N GLU A 57 -15.76 3.59 -5.21
CA GLU A 57 -16.83 2.65 -4.80
C GLU A 57 -17.25 1.74 -5.96
#